data_AF-A0A0L0DLY9-F1
#
_entry.id   AF-A0A0L0DLY9-F1
#
_cell.length_a   1.000
_cell.length_b   1.000
_cell.length_c   1.000
_cell.angle_alpha   90.00
_cell.angle_beta   90.00
_cell.angle_gamma   90.00
#
_symmetry.space_group_name_H-M   'P 1'
#
loop_
_entity.id
_entity.type
_entity.pdbx_description
1 polymer ?
#
loop_
_entity_poly.entity_id
_entity_poly.type
_entity_poly.pdbx_seq_one_letter_code
_entity_poly.pdbx_strand_id
1 'polypeptide(L)'
;MSDNDTLVALVHRCPHLKCIDLTESGEDITDSALMVVAVDCHGLEVLVLNNSSAITDDGLLAVVRNCRHLRTVLIKYQSAGSSPTSSPPPTSSQTNEESASGGYMASPSFIQPPATNISGRKWDVFICHGGGDKGIARDLYNNLTGRDLRVFLDIKSLDGERCATPRDMVAHVKASSVVLVLVSKFLIVSRWAMAEAKAAVDAADANRGKVFSAIIGSDITSTTLRNMKEHDVNSIDHPLIHAMDNFFQTDAHHDQWSNWRHEKFTPAHKTDHVATVFRLLEYGFAPFGPSDQPSEIVSEIAKRTRILATGSP
;
A
#
# COMPACT_ATOMS: atom_id res chain seq x y z
N MET A 1 14.00 -25.69 17.56
CA MET A 1 13.08 -24.54 17.57
C MET A 1 13.70 -23.49 16.68
N SER A 2 12.94 -22.92 15.76
CA SER A 2 13.45 -21.80 14.95
C SER A 2 13.63 -20.56 15.83
N ASP A 3 14.43 -19.59 15.38
CA ASP A 3 14.57 -18.31 16.07
C ASP A 3 13.22 -17.57 16.16
N ASN A 4 12.36 -17.74 15.15
CA ASN A 4 11.00 -17.20 15.11
C ASN A 4 10.13 -17.79 16.24
N ASP A 5 10.12 -19.12 16.39
CA ASP A 5 9.37 -19.79 17.47
C ASP A 5 9.87 -19.39 18.85
N THR A 6 11.19 -19.24 18.97
CA THR A 6 11.86 -18.87 20.22
C THR A 6 11.49 -17.43 20.62
N LEU A 7 11.50 -16.50 19.66
CA LEU A 7 11.09 -15.12 19.88
C LEU A 7 9.61 -15.02 20.27
N VAL A 8 8.74 -15.73 19.57
CA VAL A 8 7.30 -15.79 19.88
C VAL A 8 7.07 -16.30 21.31
N ALA A 9 7.71 -17.41 21.69
CA ALA A 9 7.59 -17.97 23.03
C ALA A 9 8.14 -17.05 24.13
N LEU A 10 9.22 -16.31 23.84
CA LEU A 10 9.79 -15.32 24.76
C LEU A 10 8.83 -14.16 25.00
N VAL A 11 8.29 -13.60 23.93
CA VAL A 11 7.38 -12.45 23.95
C VAL A 11 6.10 -12.75 24.74
N HIS A 12 5.50 -13.92 24.52
CA HIS A 12 4.30 -14.35 25.25
C HIS A 12 4.55 -14.47 26.77
N ARG A 13 5.77 -14.85 27.18
CA ARG A 13 6.14 -14.99 28.59
C ARG A 13 6.60 -13.68 29.22
N CYS A 14 7.01 -12.72 28.40
CA CYS A 14 7.63 -11.47 28.83
C CYS A 14 7.00 -10.26 28.11
N PRO A 15 5.72 -9.93 28.33
CA PRO A 15 5.02 -8.84 27.62
C PRO A 15 5.52 -7.42 27.99
N HIS A 16 6.38 -7.30 29.01
CA HIS A 16 6.95 -6.02 29.45
C HIS A 16 8.36 -5.77 28.92
N LEU A 17 8.79 -6.49 27.88
CA LEU A 17 10.09 -6.27 27.25
C LEU A 17 10.19 -4.84 26.70
N LYS A 18 11.29 -4.17 27.06
CA LYS A 18 11.64 -2.84 26.59
C LYS A 18 12.71 -2.85 25.50
N CYS A 19 13.50 -3.91 25.43
CA CYS A 19 14.57 -4.05 24.45
C CYS A 19 14.52 -5.46 23.88
N ILE A 20 14.52 -5.55 22.55
CA ILE A 20 14.67 -6.79 21.81
C ILE A 20 15.82 -6.59 20.83
N ASP A 21 16.84 -7.42 20.96
CA ASP A 21 18.00 -7.43 20.06
C ASP A 21 18.06 -8.79 19.34
N LEU A 22 17.84 -8.74 18.04
CA LEU A 22 17.87 -9.87 17.11
C LEU A 22 19.07 -9.76 16.16
N THR A 23 20.14 -9.07 16.57
CA THR A 23 21.35 -8.93 15.74
C THR A 23 21.91 -10.30 15.35
N GLU A 24 21.87 -11.28 16.26
CA GLU A 24 22.42 -12.63 16.07
C GLU A 24 21.37 -13.67 15.65
N SER A 25 20.12 -13.26 15.39
CA SER A 25 19.14 -14.22 14.84
C SER A 25 19.51 -14.59 13.41
N GLY A 26 19.13 -15.79 12.98
CA GLY A 26 19.23 -16.23 11.59
C GLY A 26 18.28 -15.48 10.65
N GLU A 27 18.25 -15.90 9.38
CA GLU A 27 17.35 -15.35 8.35
C GLU A 27 15.87 -15.76 8.55
N ASP A 28 15.59 -16.59 9.56
CA ASP A 28 14.27 -17.17 9.82
C ASP A 28 13.32 -16.23 10.59
N ILE A 29 13.76 -15.04 11.03
CA ILE A 29 12.84 -14.05 11.61
C ILE A 29 12.03 -13.41 10.49
N THR A 30 10.71 -13.53 10.61
CA THR A 30 9.74 -13.05 9.63
C THR A 30 8.85 -11.95 10.20
N ASP A 31 8.09 -11.28 9.32
CA ASP A 31 7.04 -10.33 9.72
C ASP A 31 6.06 -10.93 10.75
N SER A 32 5.79 -12.24 10.69
CA SER A 32 4.87 -12.90 11.63
C SER A 32 5.37 -12.84 13.09
N ALA A 33 6.67 -12.97 13.32
CA ALA A 33 7.24 -12.81 14.67
C ALA A 33 7.21 -11.35 15.12
N LEU A 34 7.50 -10.40 14.22
CA LEU A 34 7.40 -8.97 14.54
C LEU A 34 5.97 -8.53 14.85
N MET A 35 4.96 -9.14 14.20
CA MET A 35 3.56 -8.94 14.53
C MET A 35 3.24 -9.39 15.96
N VAL A 36 3.75 -10.54 16.39
CA VAL A 36 3.57 -11.01 17.78
C VAL A 36 4.27 -10.08 18.77
N VAL A 37 5.51 -9.68 18.49
CA VAL A 37 6.24 -8.66 19.27
C VAL A 37 5.40 -7.39 19.41
N ALA A 38 4.80 -6.93 18.31
CA ALA A 38 3.98 -5.74 18.29
C ALA A 38 2.73 -5.88 19.18
N VAL A 39 2.07 -7.04 19.16
CA VAL A 39 0.82 -7.28 19.90
C VAL A 39 1.07 -7.48 21.40
N ASP A 40 2.16 -8.11 21.80
CA ASP A 40 2.36 -8.48 23.20
C ASP A 40 3.29 -7.51 23.94
N CYS A 41 4.26 -6.89 23.25
CA CYS A 41 5.28 -6.02 23.83
C CYS A 41 5.05 -4.52 23.55
N HIS A 42 3.86 -3.99 23.87
CA HIS A 42 3.51 -2.58 23.67
C HIS A 42 4.47 -1.56 24.34
N GLY A 43 5.21 -2.00 25.36
CA GLY A 43 6.21 -1.22 26.09
C GLY A 43 7.59 -1.19 25.45
N LEU A 44 7.78 -1.79 24.27
CA LEU A 44 9.07 -1.88 23.62
C LEU A 44 9.63 -0.49 23.30
N GLU A 45 10.87 -0.24 23.70
CA GLU A 45 11.60 1.02 23.52
C GLU A 45 12.71 0.90 22.45
N VAL A 46 13.33 -0.28 22.34
CA VAL A 46 14.43 -0.55 21.42
C VAL A 46 14.19 -1.87 20.69
N LEU A 47 14.26 -1.84 19.36
CA LEU A 47 14.27 -3.01 18.50
C LEU A 47 15.54 -2.99 17.62
N VAL A 48 16.36 -4.01 17.74
CA VAL A 48 17.53 -4.21 16.88
C VAL A 48 17.30 -5.45 16.04
N LEU A 49 17.44 -5.33 14.73
CA LEU A 49 17.24 -6.39 13.75
C LEU A 49 18.53 -6.64 12.98
N ASN A 50 18.70 -7.88 12.54
CA ASN A 50 19.58 -8.17 11.42
C ASN A 50 18.91 -7.72 10.11
N ASN A 51 19.70 -7.52 9.05
CA ASN A 51 19.17 -7.28 7.71
C ASN A 51 18.61 -8.58 7.10
N SER A 52 17.54 -9.11 7.71
CA SER A 52 16.79 -10.25 7.20
C SER A 52 15.94 -9.83 6.01
N SER A 53 16.04 -10.57 4.90
CA SER A 53 15.18 -10.37 3.72
C SER A 53 13.73 -10.81 3.95
N ALA A 54 13.47 -11.57 5.01
CA ALA A 54 12.14 -12.04 5.39
C ALA A 54 11.37 -11.04 6.29
N ILE A 55 12.02 -9.95 6.68
CA ILE A 55 11.39 -8.82 7.37
C ILE A 55 11.12 -7.73 6.34
N THR A 56 9.86 -7.33 6.21
CA THR A 56 9.44 -6.27 5.31
C THR A 56 8.99 -5.04 6.09
N ASP A 57 8.65 -3.99 5.34
CA ASP A 57 8.04 -2.78 5.90
C ASP A 57 6.76 -3.09 6.70
N ASP A 58 6.03 -4.16 6.39
CA ASP A 58 4.80 -4.51 7.08
C ASP A 58 5.05 -5.00 8.51
N GLY A 59 6.06 -5.86 8.73
CA GLY A 59 6.46 -6.30 10.08
C GLY A 59 7.01 -5.15 10.92
N LEU A 60 7.83 -4.28 10.31
CA LEU A 60 8.32 -3.07 10.98
C LEU A 60 7.19 -2.10 11.34
N LEU A 61 6.24 -1.89 10.42
CA LEU A 61 5.11 -1.01 10.64
C LEU A 61 4.22 -1.51 11.77
N ALA A 62 4.07 -2.82 11.93
CA ALA A 62 3.34 -3.42 13.04
C ALA A 62 3.95 -3.05 14.39
N VAL A 63 5.27 -3.21 14.53
CA VAL A 63 6.00 -2.85 15.76
C VAL A 63 5.86 -1.35 16.03
N VAL A 64 6.14 -0.50 15.04
CA VAL A 64 6.05 0.96 15.21
C VAL A 64 4.64 1.42 15.61
N ARG A 65 3.59 0.73 15.16
CA ARG A 65 2.19 1.08 15.48
C ARG A 65 1.79 0.73 16.91
N ASN A 66 2.19 -0.45 17.38
CA ASN A 66 1.70 -0.98 18.65
C ASN A 66 2.67 -0.68 19.81
N CYS A 67 3.96 -0.56 19.54
CA CYS A 67 4.99 -0.21 20.52
C CYS A 67 5.16 1.32 20.60
N ARG A 68 4.24 2.01 21.28
CA ARG A 68 4.23 3.49 21.34
C ARG A 68 5.42 4.11 22.07
N HIS A 69 6.15 3.30 22.83
CA HIS A 69 7.35 3.72 23.53
C HIS A 69 8.64 3.50 22.73
N LEU A 70 8.52 3.01 21.49
CA LEU A 70 9.66 2.71 20.62
C LEU A 70 10.38 3.99 20.24
N ARG A 71 11.66 4.07 20.62
CA ARG A 71 12.54 5.22 20.38
C ARG A 71 13.62 4.88 19.36
N THR A 72 14.00 3.60 19.29
CA THR A 72 15.15 3.16 18.50
C THR A 72 14.79 1.91 17.71
N VAL A 73 14.94 1.99 16.38
CA VAL A 73 14.96 0.82 15.49
C VAL A 73 16.29 0.83 14.76
N LEU A 74 17.07 -0.25 14.88
CA LEU A 74 18.35 -0.40 14.21
C LEU A 74 18.32 -1.65 13.33
N ILE A 75 18.74 -1.52 12.08
CA ILE A 75 18.91 -2.65 11.15
C ILE A 75 20.40 -2.77 10.89
N LYS A 76 20.99 -3.90 11.29
CA LYS A 76 22.42 -4.17 11.14
C LYS A 76 22.65 -5.12 9.98
N TYR A 77 23.57 -4.76 9.10
CA TYR A 77 24.10 -5.69 8.10
C TYR A 77 25.12 -6.61 8.75
N GLN A 78 24.90 -7.92 8.71
CA GLN A 78 25.96 -8.86 9.03
C GLN A 78 26.90 -8.94 7.82
N SER A 79 28.16 -8.52 7.99
CA SER A 79 29.19 -8.88 7.02
C SER A 79 29.41 -10.38 7.10
N ALA A 80 29.14 -11.11 6.01
CA ALA A 80 29.47 -12.52 5.94
C ALA A 80 30.97 -12.72 6.28
N GLY A 81 31.23 -13.36 7.43
CA GLY A 81 32.54 -13.91 7.80
C GLY A 81 33.56 -12.93 8.39
N SER A 82 33.72 -12.96 9.71
CA SER A 82 35.06 -13.03 10.29
C SER A 82 35.08 -14.04 11.43
N SER A 83 35.84 -15.11 11.21
CA SER A 83 36.19 -16.14 12.21
C SER A 83 36.82 -15.50 13.45
N PRO A 84 36.80 -16.14 14.62
CA PRO A 84 37.40 -15.57 15.83
C PRO A 84 38.93 -15.60 15.70
N THR A 85 39.54 -14.45 15.44
CA THR A 85 40.98 -14.26 15.65
C THR A 85 41.19 -13.46 16.93
N SER A 86 41.81 -14.15 17.89
CA SER A 86 42.32 -13.64 19.14
C SER A 86 43.39 -12.56 18.92
N SER A 87 43.15 -11.33 19.36
CA SER A 87 44.13 -10.47 20.07
C SER A 87 43.53 -9.09 20.43
N PRO A 88 43.95 -8.45 21.54
CA PRO A 88 43.36 -7.21 22.05
C PRO A 88 43.96 -5.97 21.35
N PRO A 89 43.30 -4.79 21.43
CA PRO A 89 43.75 -3.59 20.75
C PRO A 89 44.84 -2.86 21.55
N PRO A 90 45.72 -2.08 20.90
CA PRO A 90 46.50 -1.07 21.61
C PRO A 90 45.69 0.20 21.80
N THR A 91 45.84 0.76 22.99
CA THR A 91 45.38 2.09 23.45
C THR A 91 46.20 3.22 22.83
N SER A 92 45.52 4.25 22.31
CA SER A 92 45.95 5.67 22.33
C SER A 92 44.78 6.53 21.82
N SER A 93 44.01 7.17 22.71
CA SER A 93 44.20 8.56 23.21
C SER A 93 43.80 9.64 22.19
N GLN A 94 42.75 10.39 22.56
CA GLN A 94 42.55 11.85 22.37
C GLN A 94 42.51 12.37 20.91
N THR A 95 41.66 13.31 20.48
CA THR A 95 40.79 14.34 21.07
C THR A 95 39.89 14.84 19.93
N ASN A 96 38.66 15.26 20.22
CA ASN A 96 38.22 16.65 20.04
C ASN A 96 36.69 16.75 20.15
N GLU A 97 36.32 17.65 21.04
CA GLU A 97 35.01 18.28 21.13
C GLU A 97 34.68 18.99 19.81
N GLU A 98 33.43 18.89 19.37
CA GLU A 98 32.78 20.09 18.84
C GLU A 98 31.29 20.07 19.17
N SER A 99 30.93 21.07 19.96
CA SER A 99 29.57 21.40 20.34
C SER A 99 28.94 22.15 19.18
N ALA A 100 27.84 21.64 18.63
CA ALA A 100 26.95 22.48 17.83
C ALA A 100 25.50 22.03 18.01
N SER A 101 24.77 22.89 18.71
CA SER A 101 23.32 23.01 18.67
C SER A 101 22.75 22.84 17.26
N GLY A 102 22.10 21.71 17.00
CA GLY A 102 21.29 21.48 15.81
C GLY A 102 19.83 21.44 16.21
N GLY A 103 19.11 22.53 15.96
CA GLY A 103 17.68 22.65 16.25
C GLY A 103 16.87 21.52 15.63
N TYR A 104 15.73 21.22 16.27
CA TYR A 104 14.65 20.42 15.73
C TYR A 104 14.43 20.73 14.24
N MET A 105 14.91 19.86 13.35
CA MET A 105 14.31 19.78 12.03
C MET A 105 12.98 19.07 12.23
N ALA A 106 11.93 19.87 12.07
CA ALA A 106 10.57 19.39 11.97
C ALA A 106 10.52 18.17 11.03
N SER A 107 9.71 17.19 11.42
CA SER A 107 9.20 16.14 10.54
C SER A 107 8.89 16.75 9.17
N PRO A 108 9.14 16.07 8.03
CA PRO A 108 8.74 16.63 6.75
C PRO A 108 7.22 16.72 6.73
N SER A 109 6.72 17.88 7.12
CA SER A 109 5.40 18.37 6.81
C SER A 109 5.27 18.25 5.30
N PHE A 110 4.30 17.47 4.85
CA PHE A 110 3.86 17.37 3.45
C PHE A 110 3.42 18.76 2.97
N ILE A 111 4.39 19.59 2.60
CA ILE A 111 4.19 20.88 1.95
C ILE A 111 4.69 20.70 0.53
N GLN A 112 3.77 20.48 -0.42
CA GLN A 112 4.07 20.66 -1.83
C GLN A 112 4.31 22.16 -2.12
N PRO A 113 5.40 22.56 -2.78
CA PRO A 113 5.48 23.84 -3.50
C PRO A 113 4.72 23.76 -4.83
N PRO A 114 4.40 24.90 -5.47
CA PRO A 114 3.28 25.01 -6.39
C PRO A 114 3.65 24.47 -7.77
N ALA A 115 3.25 23.23 -8.05
CA ALA A 115 2.98 22.86 -9.44
C ALA A 115 1.92 23.83 -9.98
N THR A 116 2.11 24.32 -11.20
CA THR A 116 1.11 25.14 -11.89
C THR A 116 -0.24 24.43 -11.80
N ASN A 117 -1.29 25.14 -11.37
CA ASN A 117 -2.63 24.56 -11.30
C ASN A 117 -3.18 24.42 -12.72
N ILE A 118 -2.67 23.44 -13.46
CA ILE A 118 -2.97 23.23 -14.89
C ILE A 118 -4.45 22.91 -15.07
N SER A 119 -5.05 22.21 -14.11
CA SER A 119 -6.41 21.70 -14.24
C SER A 119 -7.50 22.55 -13.54
N GLY A 120 -7.11 23.59 -12.81
CA GLY A 120 -8.01 24.41 -11.98
C GLY A 120 -8.52 23.71 -10.70
N ARG A 121 -8.30 22.41 -10.54
CA ARG A 121 -8.76 21.63 -9.37
C ARG A 121 -7.72 21.55 -8.26
N LYS A 122 -8.11 20.98 -7.11
CA LYS A 122 -7.19 20.77 -5.99
C LYS A 122 -6.09 19.78 -6.37
N TRP A 123 -6.47 18.72 -7.07
CA TRP A 123 -5.57 17.67 -7.55
C TRP A 123 -5.69 17.50 -9.06
N ASP A 124 -4.57 17.28 -9.72
CA ASP A 124 -4.55 16.92 -11.14
C ASP A 124 -4.90 15.44 -11.31
N VAL A 125 -4.44 14.59 -10.39
CA VAL A 125 -4.69 13.14 -10.39
C VAL A 125 -5.10 12.65 -9.01
N PHE A 126 -6.11 11.77 -8.95
CA PHE A 126 -6.40 10.91 -7.81
C PHE A 126 -6.04 9.47 -8.17
N ILE A 127 -5.27 8.77 -7.34
CA ILE A 127 -4.99 7.34 -7.52
C ILE A 127 -5.93 6.51 -6.64
N CYS A 128 -6.83 5.76 -7.28
CA CYS A 128 -7.75 4.81 -6.66
C CYS A 128 -7.17 3.39 -6.78
N HIS A 129 -7.03 2.68 -5.66
CA HIS A 129 -6.35 1.38 -5.64
C HIS A 129 -6.85 0.46 -4.50
N GLY A 130 -6.63 -0.84 -4.64
CA GLY A 130 -6.88 -1.82 -3.59
C GLY A 130 -5.79 -1.80 -2.51
N GLY A 131 -6.10 -2.28 -1.30
CA GLY A 131 -5.16 -2.26 -0.18
C GLY A 131 -3.84 -3.02 -0.43
N GLY A 132 -3.88 -4.07 -1.27
CA GLY A 132 -2.70 -4.82 -1.69
C GLY A 132 -1.88 -4.17 -2.81
N ASP A 133 -2.36 -3.08 -3.41
CA ASP A 133 -1.71 -2.41 -4.55
C ASP A 133 -0.84 -1.20 -4.14
N LYS A 134 -0.53 -1.04 -2.85
CA LYS A 134 0.17 0.14 -2.32
C LYS A 134 1.55 0.36 -2.93
N GLY A 135 2.27 -0.70 -3.29
CA GLY A 135 3.57 -0.62 -3.93
C GLY A 135 3.49 0.12 -5.26
N ILE A 136 2.75 -0.44 -6.22
CA ILE A 136 2.56 0.16 -7.54
C ILE A 136 1.89 1.55 -7.47
N ALA A 137 0.95 1.75 -6.54
CA ALA A 137 0.33 3.06 -6.35
C ALA A 137 1.36 4.14 -5.95
N ARG A 138 2.32 3.80 -5.08
CA ARG A 138 3.42 4.69 -4.68
C ARG A 138 4.39 4.97 -5.81
N ASP A 139 4.71 3.94 -6.61
CA ASP A 139 5.59 4.12 -7.77
C ASP A 139 4.96 5.05 -8.80
N LEU A 140 3.65 4.92 -9.03
CA LEU A 140 2.87 5.82 -9.87
C LEU A 140 2.83 7.23 -9.31
N TYR A 141 2.62 7.40 -8.01
CA TYR A 141 2.67 8.70 -7.35
C TYR A 141 4.01 9.39 -7.61
N ASN A 142 5.13 8.72 -7.32
CA ASN A 142 6.47 9.26 -7.51
C ASN A 142 6.70 9.67 -8.99
N ASN A 143 6.28 8.83 -9.94
CA ASN A 143 6.43 9.09 -11.37
C ASN A 143 5.59 10.31 -11.81
N LEU A 144 4.34 10.41 -11.35
CA LEU A 144 3.42 11.50 -11.69
C LEU A 144 3.83 12.83 -11.04
N THR A 145 4.29 12.81 -9.79
CA THR A 145 4.82 14.01 -9.13
C THR A 145 6.15 14.46 -9.74
N GLY A 146 6.98 13.51 -10.17
CA GLY A 146 8.18 13.81 -10.97
C GLY A 146 7.88 14.38 -12.37
N ARG A 147 6.60 14.38 -12.76
CA ARG A 147 6.05 15.03 -13.94
C ARG A 147 5.21 16.25 -13.56
N ASP A 148 5.52 16.93 -12.47
CA ASP A 148 4.88 18.19 -12.06
C ASP A 148 3.34 18.12 -11.89
N LEU A 149 2.78 16.94 -11.61
CA LEU A 149 1.36 16.80 -11.32
C LEU A 149 1.10 16.81 -9.82
N ARG A 150 0.01 17.47 -9.40
CA ARG A 150 -0.49 17.36 -8.02
C ARG A 150 -1.31 16.09 -7.90
N VAL A 151 -0.73 15.10 -7.24
CA VAL A 151 -1.34 13.78 -7.09
C VAL A 151 -1.88 13.63 -5.68
N PHE A 152 -3.14 13.22 -5.58
CA PHE A 152 -3.69 12.66 -4.35
C PHE A 152 -3.52 11.14 -4.38
N LEU A 153 -2.96 10.61 -3.31
CA LEU A 153 -2.84 9.18 -3.08
C LEU A 153 -3.07 8.91 -1.59
N ASP A 154 -4.10 8.14 -1.27
CA ASP A 154 -4.39 7.71 0.10
C ASP A 154 -3.55 6.46 0.46
N ILE A 155 -2.28 6.66 0.83
CA ILE A 155 -1.40 5.54 1.25
C ILE A 155 -1.68 5.12 2.70
N LYS A 156 -2.29 5.99 3.52
CA LYS A 156 -2.76 5.75 4.90
C LYS A 156 -3.86 6.79 5.16
N SER A 157 -5.05 6.44 5.66
CA SER A 157 -5.44 6.64 7.09
C SER A 157 -4.35 7.20 8.05
N LEU A 158 -3.54 8.17 7.65
CA LEU A 158 -2.49 8.86 8.44
C LEU A 158 -2.97 10.17 9.05
N ASP A 159 -4.26 10.46 8.92
CA ASP A 159 -4.86 11.70 9.39
C ASP A 159 -5.72 11.42 10.63
N GLY A 160 -5.94 10.15 10.98
CA GLY A 160 -6.86 9.79 12.06
C GLY A 160 -8.32 10.14 11.75
N GLU A 161 -8.66 10.56 10.52
CA GLU A 161 -10.05 10.68 10.09
C GLU A 161 -10.58 9.32 9.64
N ARG A 162 -11.32 8.67 10.55
CA ARG A 162 -12.34 7.70 10.12
C ARG A 162 -13.38 8.48 9.31
N CYS A 163 -13.39 8.35 7.99
CA CYS A 163 -14.53 8.79 7.19
C CYS A 163 -15.77 8.04 7.68
N ALA A 164 -16.64 8.71 8.43
CA ALA A 164 -17.80 8.08 9.05
C ALA A 164 -18.90 7.74 8.01
N THR A 165 -18.83 8.29 6.79
CA THR A 165 -19.82 8.08 5.74
C THR A 165 -19.23 8.11 4.31
N PRO A 166 -19.89 7.47 3.32
CA PRO A 166 -19.51 7.53 1.89
C PRO A 166 -19.47 8.93 1.24
N ARG A 167 -19.83 9.99 1.98
CA ARG A 167 -19.94 11.37 1.43
C ARG A 167 -18.60 12.09 1.34
N ASP A 168 -17.62 11.76 2.19
CA ASP A 168 -16.32 12.44 2.24
C ASP A 168 -15.38 11.97 1.09
N MET A 169 -15.53 10.72 0.66
CA MET A 169 -14.76 10.13 -0.45
C MET A 169 -15.08 10.77 -1.81
N VAL A 170 -16.34 11.16 -2.01
CA VAL A 170 -16.80 11.86 -3.22
C VAL A 170 -16.15 13.24 -3.33
N ALA A 171 -15.78 13.87 -2.22
CA ALA A 171 -15.18 15.20 -2.23
C ALA A 171 -13.79 15.19 -2.88
N HIS A 172 -12.93 14.22 -2.54
CA HIS A 172 -11.60 14.09 -3.12
C HIS A 172 -11.64 13.71 -4.60
N VAL A 173 -12.54 12.79 -4.97
CA VAL A 173 -12.80 12.43 -6.37
C VAL A 173 -13.25 13.66 -7.17
N LYS A 174 -14.20 14.45 -6.66
CA LYS A 174 -14.66 15.70 -7.32
C LYS A 174 -13.61 16.79 -7.35
N ALA A 175 -12.71 16.81 -6.39
CA ALA A 175 -11.61 17.77 -6.29
C ALA A 175 -10.42 17.39 -7.20
N SER A 176 -10.53 16.32 -7.98
CA SER A 176 -9.49 15.79 -8.85
C SER A 176 -9.90 15.84 -10.32
N SER A 177 -8.95 16.09 -11.22
CA SER A 177 -9.23 16.25 -12.66
C SER A 177 -9.28 14.92 -13.40
N VAL A 178 -8.32 14.05 -13.11
CA VAL A 178 -8.27 12.66 -13.55
C VAL A 178 -8.34 11.75 -12.33
N VAL A 179 -9.11 10.67 -12.41
CA VAL A 179 -9.04 9.55 -11.47
C VAL A 179 -8.42 8.36 -12.18
N LEU A 180 -7.23 7.98 -11.74
CA LEU A 180 -6.53 6.77 -12.16
C LEU A 180 -7.01 5.61 -11.28
N VAL A 181 -7.73 4.66 -11.85
CA VAL A 181 -8.28 3.49 -11.14
C VAL A 181 -7.46 2.25 -11.48
N LEU A 182 -6.79 1.69 -10.47
CA LEU A 182 -5.99 0.48 -10.58
C LEU A 182 -6.85 -0.75 -10.36
N VAL A 183 -7.28 -1.39 -11.44
CA VAL A 183 -8.15 -2.57 -11.43
C VAL A 183 -7.30 -3.82 -11.15
N SER A 184 -7.48 -4.38 -9.97
CA SER A 184 -6.79 -5.58 -9.45
C SER A 184 -7.76 -6.47 -8.66
N LYS A 185 -7.34 -7.67 -8.27
CA LYS A 185 -8.10 -8.51 -7.33
C LYS A 185 -8.35 -7.83 -5.99
N PHE A 186 -7.45 -6.92 -5.55
CA PHE A 186 -7.58 -6.20 -4.28
C PHE A 186 -8.57 -5.04 -4.38
N LEU A 187 -8.63 -4.36 -5.53
CA LEU A 187 -9.61 -3.31 -5.78
C LEU A 187 -11.02 -3.89 -5.73
N ILE A 188 -11.28 -4.94 -6.52
CA ILE A 188 -12.65 -5.36 -6.80
C ILE A 188 -13.34 -6.07 -5.63
N VAL A 189 -12.60 -6.50 -4.61
CA VAL A 189 -13.17 -7.01 -3.36
C VAL A 189 -13.27 -5.94 -2.26
N SER A 190 -12.73 -4.75 -2.49
CA SER A 190 -12.68 -3.66 -1.50
C SER A 190 -13.90 -2.76 -1.61
N ARG A 191 -14.69 -2.69 -0.53
CA ARG A 191 -15.85 -1.77 -0.44
C ARG A 191 -15.46 -0.31 -0.64
N TRP A 192 -14.35 0.09 -0.03
CA TRP A 192 -13.89 1.48 -0.05
C TRP A 192 -13.37 1.86 -1.44
N ALA A 193 -12.45 1.07 -1.99
CA ALA A 193 -11.87 1.39 -3.28
C ALA A 193 -12.91 1.31 -4.42
N MET A 194 -13.87 0.39 -4.32
CA MET A 194 -14.98 0.35 -5.27
C MET A 194 -15.94 1.53 -5.13
N ALA A 195 -16.16 2.06 -3.93
CA ALA A 195 -16.92 3.29 -3.76
C ALA A 195 -16.23 4.50 -4.41
N GLU A 196 -14.90 4.60 -4.33
CA GLU A 196 -14.12 5.63 -5.02
C GLU A 196 -14.23 5.48 -6.54
N ALA A 197 -14.02 4.27 -7.04
CA ALA A 197 -14.11 3.96 -8.45
C ALA A 197 -15.51 4.27 -9.01
N LYS A 198 -16.56 3.89 -8.27
CA LYS A 198 -17.95 4.18 -8.63
C LYS A 198 -18.21 5.69 -8.65
N ALA A 199 -17.76 6.43 -7.64
CA ALA A 199 -17.90 7.88 -7.61
C ALA A 199 -17.18 8.57 -8.78
N ALA A 200 -16.02 8.04 -9.19
CA ALA A 200 -15.26 8.55 -10.31
C ALA A 200 -15.99 8.31 -11.64
N VAL A 201 -16.53 7.11 -11.81
CA VAL A 201 -17.35 6.72 -12.97
C VAL A 201 -18.62 7.58 -13.05
N ASP A 202 -19.34 7.76 -11.94
CA ASP A 202 -20.54 8.62 -11.89
C ASP A 202 -20.20 10.12 -12.15
N ALA A 203 -18.98 10.55 -11.81
CA ALA A 203 -18.49 11.88 -12.15
C ALA A 203 -18.14 12.02 -13.64
N ALA A 204 -17.55 10.98 -14.25
CA ALA A 204 -17.23 10.95 -15.67
C ALA A 204 -18.48 10.92 -16.55
N ASP A 205 -19.47 10.10 -16.24
CA ASP A 205 -20.79 10.08 -16.90
C ASP A 205 -21.45 11.46 -16.92
N ALA A 206 -21.28 12.21 -15.84
CA ALA A 206 -21.80 13.57 -15.70
C ALA A 206 -20.92 14.63 -16.37
N ASN A 207 -19.89 14.24 -17.14
CA ASN A 207 -18.88 15.11 -17.74
C ASN A 207 -18.17 16.04 -16.73
N ARG A 208 -18.02 15.58 -15.48
CA ARG A 208 -17.38 16.34 -14.38
C ARG A 208 -15.98 15.84 -14.04
N GLY A 209 -15.43 14.86 -14.74
CA GLY A 209 -14.07 14.37 -14.52
C GLY A 209 -13.67 13.39 -15.61
N LYS A 210 -12.40 13.00 -15.60
CA LYS A 210 -11.90 11.94 -16.48
C LYS A 210 -11.54 10.73 -15.62
N VAL A 211 -11.87 9.55 -16.10
CA VAL A 211 -11.41 8.29 -15.50
C VAL A 211 -10.40 7.67 -16.44
N PHE A 212 -9.34 7.12 -15.87
CA PHE A 212 -8.42 6.23 -16.57
C PHE A 212 -8.34 4.93 -15.78
N SER A 213 -8.87 3.84 -16.33
CA SER A 213 -8.75 2.52 -15.74
C SER A 213 -7.50 1.79 -16.26
N ALA A 214 -6.71 1.25 -15.33
CA ALA A 214 -5.52 0.45 -15.63
C ALA A 214 -5.62 -0.91 -14.94
N ILE A 215 -5.56 -1.99 -15.71
CA ILE A 215 -5.54 -3.36 -15.16
C ILE A 215 -4.09 -3.72 -14.84
N ILE A 216 -3.82 -4.07 -13.57
CA ILE A 216 -2.45 -4.19 -13.03
C ILE A 216 -2.15 -5.55 -12.37
N GLY A 217 -3.02 -6.55 -12.53
CA GLY A 217 -2.87 -7.87 -11.90
C GLY A 217 -2.92 -9.04 -12.90
N SER A 218 -2.28 -10.15 -12.56
CA SER A 218 -2.31 -11.40 -13.34
C SER A 218 -3.58 -12.23 -13.10
N ASP A 219 -4.17 -12.13 -11.91
CA ASP A 219 -5.40 -12.86 -11.55
C ASP A 219 -6.62 -12.41 -12.37
N ILE A 220 -6.61 -11.14 -12.79
CA ILE A 220 -7.68 -10.51 -13.56
C ILE A 220 -7.06 -9.77 -14.73
N THR A 221 -7.11 -10.39 -15.89
CA THR A 221 -6.68 -9.77 -17.14
C THR A 221 -7.87 -9.16 -17.87
N SER A 222 -7.61 -8.28 -18.83
CA SER A 222 -8.68 -7.80 -19.69
C SER A 222 -9.35 -8.87 -20.51
N THR A 223 -8.60 -9.90 -20.90
CA THR A 223 -9.14 -11.01 -21.70
C THR A 223 -10.15 -11.76 -20.85
N THR A 224 -9.78 -12.05 -19.60
CA THR A 224 -10.68 -12.65 -18.61
C THR A 224 -11.93 -11.79 -18.41
N LEU A 225 -11.78 -10.48 -18.19
CA LEU A 225 -12.92 -9.60 -18.00
C LEU A 225 -13.82 -9.51 -19.25
N ARG A 226 -13.25 -9.36 -20.45
CA ARG A 226 -14.04 -9.30 -21.70
C ARG A 226 -14.87 -10.57 -21.90
N ASN A 227 -14.30 -11.74 -21.64
CA ASN A 227 -15.02 -13.01 -21.76
C ASN A 227 -16.18 -13.10 -20.75
N MET A 228 -16.03 -12.49 -19.56
CA MET A 228 -17.10 -12.45 -18.56
C MET A 228 -18.20 -11.44 -18.90
N LYS A 229 -17.93 -10.40 -19.72
CA LYS A 229 -18.87 -9.32 -20.06
C LYS A 229 -20.17 -9.81 -20.72
N GLU A 230 -20.15 -10.99 -21.33
CA GLU A 230 -21.33 -11.59 -21.98
C GLU A 230 -22.39 -12.07 -20.97
N HIS A 231 -22.05 -12.19 -19.69
CA HIS A 231 -22.95 -12.61 -18.64
C HIS A 231 -23.71 -11.40 -18.06
N ASP A 232 -24.89 -11.65 -17.47
CA ASP A 232 -25.65 -10.60 -16.79
C ASP A 232 -24.87 -10.07 -15.58
N VAL A 233 -24.46 -8.80 -15.67
CA VAL A 233 -23.70 -8.10 -14.62
C VAL A 233 -24.47 -7.95 -13.31
N ASN A 234 -25.80 -8.12 -13.34
CA ASN A 234 -26.66 -8.05 -12.16
C ASN A 234 -26.92 -9.43 -11.53
N SER A 235 -26.37 -10.51 -12.09
CA SER A 235 -26.52 -11.86 -11.57
C SER A 235 -25.56 -12.13 -10.42
N ILE A 236 -26.07 -12.73 -9.34
CA ILE A 236 -25.23 -13.18 -8.22
C ILE A 236 -24.33 -14.38 -8.60
N ASP A 237 -24.71 -15.09 -9.66
CA ASP A 237 -23.96 -16.22 -10.23
C ASP A 237 -22.96 -15.76 -11.32
N HIS A 238 -22.66 -14.46 -11.37
CA HIS A 238 -21.75 -13.92 -12.36
C HIS A 238 -20.33 -14.49 -12.17
N PRO A 239 -19.60 -14.91 -13.23
CA PRO A 239 -18.29 -15.55 -13.11
C PRO A 239 -17.24 -14.74 -12.34
N LEU A 240 -17.29 -13.41 -12.43
CA LEU A 240 -16.40 -12.52 -11.66
C LEU A 240 -16.65 -12.64 -10.14
N ILE A 241 -17.88 -12.89 -9.70
CA ILE A 241 -18.20 -13.09 -8.27
C ILE A 241 -17.56 -14.38 -7.77
N HIS A 242 -17.66 -15.45 -8.55
CA HIS A 242 -16.97 -16.70 -8.24
C HIS A 242 -15.44 -16.53 -8.20
N ALA A 243 -14.86 -15.76 -9.12
CA ALA A 243 -13.43 -15.44 -9.09
C ALA A 243 -13.06 -14.66 -7.81
N MET A 244 -13.84 -13.64 -7.46
CA MET A 244 -13.66 -12.84 -6.23
C MET A 244 -13.74 -13.69 -4.96
N ASP A 245 -14.67 -14.65 -4.91
CA ASP A 245 -14.78 -15.58 -3.79
C ASP A 245 -13.53 -16.48 -3.67
N ASN A 246 -12.76 -16.69 -4.74
CA ASN A 246 -11.64 -17.61 -4.76
C ASN A 246 -10.25 -16.96 -4.63
N PHE A 247 -10.11 -15.63 -4.80
CA PHE A 247 -8.79 -14.97 -4.82
C PHE A 247 -7.97 -15.08 -3.54
N PHE A 248 -8.59 -15.19 -2.37
CA PHE A 248 -7.89 -15.11 -1.08
C PHE A 248 -8.13 -16.34 -0.19
N GLN A 249 -8.15 -17.52 -0.81
CA GLN A 249 -8.32 -18.81 -0.11
C GLN A 249 -7.13 -19.20 0.80
N THR A 250 -6.05 -18.40 0.83
CA THR A 250 -4.87 -18.62 1.67
C THR A 250 -4.79 -17.62 2.82
N ASP A 251 -4.25 -18.03 3.98
CA ASP A 251 -4.27 -17.26 5.23
C ASP A 251 -3.52 -15.90 5.18
N ALA A 252 -2.70 -15.65 4.16
CA ALA A 252 -1.86 -14.46 4.03
C ALA A 252 -2.64 -13.12 3.91
N HIS A 253 -3.96 -13.16 3.63
CA HIS A 253 -4.79 -11.95 3.45
C HIS A 253 -6.15 -12.03 4.16
N HIS A 254 -6.19 -12.67 5.33
CA HIS A 254 -7.41 -12.96 6.11
C HIS A 254 -8.32 -11.74 6.39
N ASP A 255 -7.77 -10.52 6.52
CA ASP A 255 -8.56 -9.31 6.78
C ASP A 255 -9.38 -8.86 5.55
N GLN A 256 -8.83 -8.99 4.35
CA GLN A 256 -9.54 -8.66 3.11
C GLN A 256 -10.55 -9.77 2.77
N TRP A 257 -10.17 -11.01 3.02
CA TRP A 257 -11.02 -12.19 2.96
C TRP A 257 -12.27 -12.07 3.84
N SER A 258 -12.10 -11.63 5.10
CA SER A 258 -13.20 -11.45 6.06
C SER A 258 -14.15 -10.32 5.68
N ASN A 259 -13.66 -9.28 5.01
CA ASN A 259 -14.48 -8.13 4.58
C ASN A 259 -15.36 -8.44 3.36
N TRP A 260 -14.84 -9.16 2.36
CA TRP A 260 -15.59 -9.53 1.15
C TRP A 260 -16.69 -10.56 1.43
N ARG A 261 -16.39 -11.54 2.30
CA ARG A 261 -17.33 -12.59 2.73
C ARG A 261 -18.16 -12.19 3.94
N HIS A 262 -18.10 -10.93 4.37
CA HIS A 262 -18.84 -10.44 5.52
C HIS A 262 -20.36 -10.50 5.25
N GLU A 263 -21.16 -10.97 6.21
CA GLU A 263 -22.62 -11.14 6.09
C GLU A 263 -23.38 -9.86 5.66
N LYS A 264 -22.93 -8.69 6.12
CA LYS A 264 -23.47 -7.37 5.72
C LYS A 264 -23.17 -6.99 4.27
N PHE A 265 -22.27 -7.71 3.59
CA PHE A 265 -21.97 -7.50 2.20
C PHE A 265 -22.94 -8.31 1.33
N THR A 266 -24.14 -7.75 1.19
CA THR A 266 -25.28 -8.38 0.50
C THR A 266 -24.98 -8.74 -0.97
N PRO A 267 -25.76 -9.67 -1.57
CA PRO A 267 -25.70 -9.97 -3.00
C PRO A 267 -25.74 -8.74 -3.91
N ALA A 268 -26.55 -7.73 -3.55
CA ALA A 268 -26.65 -6.49 -4.31
C ALA A 268 -25.34 -5.69 -4.33
N HIS A 269 -24.55 -5.70 -3.25
CA HIS A 269 -23.23 -5.05 -3.28
C HIS A 269 -22.24 -5.82 -4.16
N LYS A 270 -22.31 -7.15 -4.16
CA LYS A 270 -21.46 -7.99 -5.03
C LYS A 270 -21.74 -7.72 -6.51
N THR A 271 -23.00 -7.62 -6.90
CA THR A 271 -23.37 -7.31 -8.29
C THR A 271 -23.09 -5.84 -8.66
N ASP A 272 -23.22 -4.90 -7.72
CA ASP A 272 -22.78 -3.50 -7.93
C ASP A 272 -21.27 -3.39 -8.22
N HIS A 273 -20.45 -4.22 -7.56
CA HIS A 273 -19.03 -4.31 -7.88
C HIS A 273 -18.80 -4.79 -9.31
N VAL A 274 -19.50 -5.85 -9.74
CA VAL A 274 -19.42 -6.37 -11.11
C VAL A 274 -19.80 -5.29 -12.12
N ALA A 275 -20.94 -4.64 -11.93
CA ALA A 275 -21.41 -3.57 -12.81
C ALA A 275 -20.37 -2.42 -12.89
N THR A 276 -19.82 -2.01 -11.75
CA THR A 276 -18.80 -0.94 -11.69
C THR A 276 -17.51 -1.34 -12.43
N VAL A 277 -17.04 -2.57 -12.28
CA VAL A 277 -15.86 -3.07 -13.02
C VAL A 277 -16.08 -3.00 -14.53
N PHE A 278 -17.24 -3.44 -15.02
CA PHE A 278 -17.51 -3.38 -16.46
C PHE A 278 -17.67 -1.97 -16.99
N ARG A 279 -18.22 -1.04 -16.19
CA ARG A 279 -18.23 0.38 -16.53
C ARG A 279 -16.82 0.95 -16.60
N LEU A 280 -15.92 0.61 -15.68
CA LEU A 280 -14.53 1.04 -15.73
C LEU A 280 -13.82 0.61 -17.03
N LEU A 281 -14.19 -0.53 -17.61
CA LEU A 281 -13.63 -0.99 -18.89
C LEU A 281 -14.01 -0.10 -20.09
N GLU A 282 -15.02 0.74 -19.95
CA GLU A 282 -15.41 1.73 -20.96
C GLU A 282 -14.52 2.98 -20.90
N TYR A 283 -13.85 3.22 -19.76
CA TYR A 283 -13.07 4.42 -19.44
C TYR A 283 -11.54 4.21 -19.53
N GLY A 284 -11.04 3.22 -20.25
CA GLY A 284 -9.60 2.92 -20.33
C GLY A 284 -9.13 2.48 -21.72
N PHE A 285 -7.92 2.90 -22.09
CA PHE A 285 -7.17 2.29 -23.19
C PHE A 285 -6.49 1.01 -22.68
N ALA A 286 -6.70 -0.05 -23.47
CA ALA A 286 -6.10 -1.38 -23.46
C ALA A 286 -4.96 -1.69 -22.46
N PRO A 287 -4.98 -2.92 -21.93
CA PRO A 287 -4.36 -3.39 -20.69
C PRO A 287 -2.91 -3.82 -20.88
N PHE A 288 -2.14 -3.78 -19.80
CA PHE A 288 -0.82 -4.42 -19.75
C PHE A 288 -0.99 -5.93 -19.65
N GLY A 289 -0.12 -6.65 -20.35
CA GLY A 289 -0.07 -8.11 -20.31
C GLY A 289 0.87 -8.60 -19.21
N PRO A 290 0.80 -9.89 -18.83
CA PRO A 290 1.73 -10.49 -17.86
C PRO A 290 3.20 -10.53 -18.32
N SER A 291 3.50 -10.10 -19.56
CA SER A 291 4.85 -10.07 -20.16
C SER A 291 5.57 -8.73 -20.04
N ASP A 292 4.91 -7.68 -19.57
CA ASP A 292 5.48 -6.33 -19.53
C ASP A 292 6.29 -6.12 -18.23
N GLN A 293 7.46 -5.46 -18.30
CA GLN A 293 8.26 -5.18 -17.11
C GLN A 293 7.52 -4.19 -16.18
N PRO A 294 7.46 -4.42 -14.85
CA PRO A 294 6.72 -3.55 -13.93
C PRO A 294 7.06 -2.06 -14.03
N SER A 295 8.34 -1.73 -14.27
CA SER A 295 8.79 -0.34 -14.45
C SER A 295 8.30 0.30 -15.75
N GLU A 296 8.13 -0.49 -16.82
CA GLU A 296 7.58 -0.02 -18.10
C GLU A 296 6.08 0.26 -17.97
N ILE A 297 5.36 -0.62 -17.26
CA ILE A 297 3.93 -0.45 -16.94
C ILE A 297 3.69 0.86 -16.18
N VAL A 298 4.43 1.11 -15.10
CA VAL A 298 4.30 2.33 -14.28
C VAL A 298 4.56 3.58 -15.13
N SER A 299 5.63 3.57 -15.93
CA SER A 299 6.00 4.72 -16.75
C SER A 299 4.94 5.03 -17.81
N GLU A 300 4.39 4.01 -18.47
CA GLU A 300 3.36 4.18 -19.51
C GLU A 300 2.02 4.63 -18.92
N ILE A 301 1.59 4.05 -17.79
CA ILE A 301 0.40 4.54 -17.05
C ILE A 301 0.57 6.01 -16.69
N ALA A 302 1.73 6.39 -16.13
CA ALA A 302 1.98 7.76 -15.72
C ALA A 302 1.99 8.73 -16.91
N LYS A 303 2.58 8.32 -18.05
CA LYS A 303 2.58 9.10 -19.29
C LYS A 303 1.16 9.36 -19.79
N ARG A 304 0.32 8.31 -19.92
CA ARG A 304 -1.08 8.46 -20.37
C ARG A 304 -1.92 9.27 -19.41
N THR A 305 -1.72 9.08 -18.11
CA THR A 305 -2.41 9.87 -17.06
C THR A 305 -2.07 11.36 -17.19
N ARG A 306 -0.79 11.69 -17.44
CA ARG A 306 -0.39 13.09 -17.69
C ARG A 306 -1.11 13.68 -18.90
N ILE A 307 -1.14 12.96 -20.03
CA ILE A 307 -1.83 13.41 -21.25
C ILE A 307 -3.30 13.73 -20.95
N LEU A 308 -3.97 12.86 -20.18
CA LEU A 308 -5.36 13.09 -19.77
C LEU A 308 -5.51 14.29 -18.84
N ALA A 309 -4.56 14.51 -17.93
CA ALA A 309 -4.60 15.60 -16.96
C ALA A 309 -4.32 16.97 -17.60
N THR A 310 -3.41 17.06 -18.56
CA THR A 310 -2.98 18.31 -19.19
C THR A 310 -3.66 18.59 -20.53
N GLY A 311 -4.27 17.58 -21.15
CA GLY A 311 -4.82 17.69 -22.52
C GLY A 311 -3.74 17.82 -23.60
N SER A 312 -2.46 17.65 -23.25
CA SER A 312 -1.32 17.76 -24.17
C SER A 312 -0.68 16.38 -24.37
N PRO A 313 -0.44 15.94 -25.62
CA PRO A 313 0.17 14.65 -25.94
C PRO A 313 1.64 14.53 -25.50
#